data_AF-A0A2P2GK02-F1
#
_entry.id   AF-A0A2P2GK02-F1
#
_cell.length_a   1.000
_cell.length_b   1.000
_cell.length_c   1.000
_cell.angle_alpha   90.00
_cell.angle_beta   90.00
_cell.angle_gamma   90.00
#
_symmetry.space_group_name_H-M   'P 1'
#
loop_
_entity.id
_entity.type
_entity.pdbx_description
1 polymer ?
#
loop_
_entity_poly.entity_id
_entity_poly.type
_entity_poly.pdbx_seq_one_letter_code
_entity_poly.pdbx_strand_id
1 'polypeptide(L)'
;MPSTSRILLWGGLAAAAGGAVLCALGWYGISGERFAERQLPYLASCTVPGAALIVAGAVLLAAGARATAPDRPRAPRPAPASAPPPSSVGPPLRVPGGTLAHRPDCPLVAARPEAVPVGDAELDPCPVCEPWPR
;
A
#
# COMPACT_ATOMS: atom_id res chain seq x y z
N MET A 1 4.87 26.62 -4.94
CA MET A 1 5.88 26.35 -3.89
C MET A 1 7.18 25.73 -4.45
N PRO A 2 7.90 26.39 -5.37
CA PRO A 2 9.19 25.90 -5.86
C PRO A 2 10.34 26.10 -4.87
N SER A 3 10.27 27.13 -4.01
CA SER A 3 11.34 27.46 -3.06
C SER A 3 11.49 26.40 -1.97
N THR A 4 10.38 25.89 -1.41
CA THR A 4 10.41 24.85 -0.37
C THR A 4 11.04 23.56 -0.88
N SER A 5 10.70 23.12 -2.10
CA SER A 5 11.32 21.93 -2.70
C SER A 5 12.82 22.12 -2.93
N ARG A 6 13.25 23.28 -3.44
CA ARG A 6 14.68 23.59 -3.58
C ARG A 6 15.39 23.59 -2.23
N ILE A 7 14.78 24.15 -1.18
CA ILE A 7 15.35 24.14 0.18
C ILE A 7 15.53 22.69 0.68
N LEU A 8 14.54 21.82 0.46
CA LEU A 8 14.63 20.41 0.83
C LEU A 8 15.73 19.67 0.06
N LEU A 9 15.84 19.91 -1.25
CA LEU A 9 16.86 19.27 -2.09
C LEU A 9 18.28 19.74 -1.72
N TRP A 10 18.51 21.04 -1.65
CA TRP A 10 19.81 21.60 -1.28
C TRP A 10 20.19 21.28 0.15
N GLY A 11 19.24 21.38 1.08
CA GLY A 11 19.44 20.97 2.47
C GLY A 11 19.77 19.48 2.60
N GLY A 12 19.07 18.63 1.83
CA GLY A 12 19.33 17.20 1.78
C GLY A 12 20.71 16.85 1.21
N LEU A 13 21.11 17.49 0.10
CA LEU A 13 22.45 17.34 -0.47
C LEU A 13 23.54 17.79 0.50
N ALA A 14 23.38 18.96 1.13
CA ALA A 14 24.34 19.49 2.08
C ALA A 14 24.49 18.59 3.31
N ALA A 15 23.37 18.10 3.87
CA ALA A 15 23.39 17.17 4.99
C ALA A 15 24.07 15.84 4.63
N ALA A 16 23.73 15.25 3.47
CA ALA A 16 24.33 14.00 3.03
C ALA A 16 25.84 14.14 2.76
N ALA A 17 26.26 15.21 2.10
CA ALA A 17 27.67 15.50 1.85
C ALA A 17 28.44 15.74 3.15
N GLY A 18 27.90 16.56 4.06
CA GLY A 18 28.50 16.81 5.37
C GLY A 18 28.63 15.53 6.20
N GLY A 19 27.59 14.68 6.18
CA GLY A 19 27.62 13.38 6.84
C GLY A 19 28.68 12.42 6.25
N ALA A 20 28.81 12.38 4.92
CA ALA A 20 29.84 11.58 4.24
C ALA A 20 31.26 12.05 4.60
N VAL A 21 31.48 13.37 4.66
CA VAL A 21 32.76 13.95 5.11
C VAL A 21 33.05 13.56 6.56
N LEU A 22 32.07 13.66 7.46
CA LEU A 22 32.25 13.24 8.86
C LEU A 22 32.58 11.75 8.98
N CYS A 23 31.90 10.87 8.23
CA CYS A 23 32.23 9.45 8.20
C CYS A 23 33.66 9.21 7.69
N ALA A 24 34.09 9.91 6.63
CA ALA A 24 35.45 9.79 6.11
C ALA A 24 36.51 10.25 7.13
N LEU A 25 36.27 11.39 7.81
CA LEU A 25 37.15 11.89 8.88
C LEU A 25 37.20 10.94 10.07
N GLY A 26 36.05 10.38 10.47
CA GLY A 26 35.97 9.37 11.52
C GLY A 26 36.79 8.13 11.16
N TRP A 27 36.68 7.65 9.92
CA TRP A 27 37.42 6.47 9.48
C TRP A 27 38.93 6.72 9.38
N TYR A 28 39.29 7.91 8.90
CA TYR A 28 40.69 8.35 8.86
C TYR A 28 41.31 8.40 10.27
N GLY A 29 40.57 8.94 11.25
CA GLY A 29 41.01 8.99 12.65
C GLY A 29 41.22 7.60 13.26
N ILE A 30 40.28 6.67 13.07
CA ILE A 30 40.40 5.30 13.58
C ILE A 30 41.57 4.56 12.91
N SER A 31 41.83 4.81 11.62
CA SER A 31 42.95 4.17 10.89
C SER A 31 44.32 4.51 11.48
N GLY A 32 44.45 5.68 12.13
CA GLY A 32 45.67 6.08 12.83
C GLY A 32 45.79 5.54 14.27
N GLU A 33 44.74 4.93 14.81
CA GLU A 33 44.67 4.53 16.21
C GLU A 33 44.88 3.01 16.39
N ARG A 34 45.82 2.66 17.27
CA ARG A 34 46.26 1.26 17.46
C ARG A 34 45.46 0.53 18.53
N PHE A 35 44.83 1.26 19.45
CA PHE A 35 44.07 0.68 20.54
C PHE A 35 42.57 0.81 20.29
N ALA A 36 41.85 -0.33 20.24
CA ALA A 36 40.41 -0.36 19.99
C ALA A 36 39.60 0.51 20.97
N GLU A 37 40.02 0.56 22.23
CA GLU A 37 39.43 1.42 23.27
C GLU A 37 39.47 2.92 22.91
N ARG A 38 40.51 3.36 22.18
CA ARG A 38 40.66 4.75 21.72
C ARG A 38 39.92 5.02 20.42
N GLN A 39 39.32 4.01 19.79
CA GLN A 39 38.50 4.16 18.57
C GLN A 39 37.07 4.61 18.89
N LEU A 40 36.57 4.30 20.09
CA LEU A 40 35.20 4.64 20.53
C LEU A 40 34.87 6.15 20.41
N PRO A 41 35.77 7.08 20.79
CA PRO A 41 35.53 8.52 20.63
C PRO A 41 35.29 8.95 19.17
N TYR A 42 36.02 8.38 18.20
CA TYR A 42 35.86 8.72 16.77
C TYR A 42 34.53 8.19 16.19
N LEU A 43 34.11 7.01 16.64
CA LEU A 43 32.79 6.48 16.28
C LEU A 43 31.68 7.37 16.80
N ALA A 44 31.77 7.78 18.08
CA ALA A 44 30.77 8.62 18.73
C ALA A 44 30.71 10.05 18.15
N SER A 45 31.86 10.66 17.83
CA SER A 45 31.93 12.08 17.42
C SER A 45 31.80 12.30 15.91
N CYS A 46 32.20 11.34 15.08
CA CYS A 46 32.23 11.50 13.63
C CYS A 46 31.30 10.52 12.91
N THR A 47 31.41 9.22 13.20
CA THR A 47 30.74 8.18 12.38
C THR A 47 29.23 8.10 12.66
N VAL A 48 28.82 8.04 13.93
CA VAL A 48 27.40 8.03 14.32
C VAL A 48 26.67 9.30 13.85
N PRO A 49 27.14 10.52 14.15
CA PRO A 49 26.49 11.73 13.66
C PRO A 49 26.57 11.87 12.13
N GLY A 50 27.67 11.42 11.51
CA GLY A 50 27.81 11.39 10.06
C GLY A 50 26.76 10.49 9.38
N ALA A 51 26.57 9.28 9.90
CA ALA A 51 25.53 8.36 9.44
C ALA A 51 24.12 8.94 9.63
N ALA A 52 23.85 9.56 10.77
CA ALA A 52 22.58 10.23 11.04
C ALA A 52 22.30 11.36 10.02
N LEU A 53 23.31 12.17 9.68
CA LEU A 53 23.20 13.22 8.66
C LEU A 53 22.97 12.66 7.26
N ILE A 54 23.61 11.55 6.89
CA ILE A 54 23.37 10.87 5.61
C ILE A 54 21.90 10.41 5.52
N VAL A 55 21.38 9.77 6.57
CA VAL A 55 19.98 9.31 6.61
C VAL A 55 19.02 10.49 6.53
N ALA A 56 19.23 11.54 7.35
CA ALA A 56 18.42 12.75 7.31
C ALA A 56 18.45 13.42 5.93
N GLY A 57 19.64 13.50 5.32
CA GLY A 57 19.81 14.03 3.96
C GLY A 57 19.05 13.24 2.92
N ALA A 58 19.12 11.90 2.96
CA ALA A 58 18.37 11.03 2.07
C ALA A 58 16.85 11.20 2.22
N VAL A 59 16.35 11.35 3.45
CA VAL A 59 14.92 11.62 3.72
C VAL A 59 14.50 12.96 3.13
N LEU A 60 15.30 14.02 3.30
CA LEU A 60 15.02 15.34 2.73
C LEU A 60 15.04 15.32 1.20
N LEU A 61 15.99 14.61 0.58
CA LEU A 61 16.04 14.41 -0.87
C LEU A 61 14.79 13.68 -1.39
N ALA A 62 14.39 12.60 -0.72
CA ALA A 62 13.18 11.86 -1.07
C ALA A 62 11.90 12.70 -0.89
N ALA A 63 11.85 13.57 0.13
CA ALA A 63 10.75 14.51 0.32
C ALA A 63 10.73 15.60 -0.76
N GLY A 64 11.87 16.19 -1.08
CA GLY A 64 12.03 17.21 -2.13
C GLY A 64 11.67 16.68 -3.52
N ALA A 65 12.09 15.44 -3.84
CA ALA A 65 11.77 14.77 -5.09
C ALA A 65 10.28 14.43 -5.23
N ARG A 66 9.62 14.01 -4.15
CA ARG A 66 8.15 13.82 -4.14
C ARG A 66 7.40 15.14 -4.32
N ALA A 67 7.94 16.25 -3.83
CA ALA A 67 7.35 17.58 -4.00
C ALA A 67 7.57 18.17 -5.40
N THR A 68 8.60 17.74 -6.14
CA THR A 68 8.80 18.13 -7.56
C THR A 68 8.18 17.18 -8.56
N ALA A 69 7.85 15.96 -8.14
CA ALA A 69 7.28 14.97 -9.03
C ALA A 69 5.98 15.54 -9.64
N PRO A 70 5.86 15.57 -10.97
CA PRO A 70 4.58 15.89 -11.58
C PRO A 70 3.56 14.88 -11.06
N ASP A 71 2.33 15.34 -10.84
CA ASP A 71 1.23 14.45 -10.51
C ASP A 71 1.08 13.50 -11.69
N ARG A 72 1.72 12.32 -11.60
CA ARG A 72 1.46 11.24 -12.55
C ARG A 72 0.02 10.90 -12.25
N PRO A 73 -0.91 11.07 -13.21
CA PRO A 73 -2.28 10.69 -12.99
C PRO A 73 -2.24 9.27 -12.47
N ARG A 74 -2.68 9.11 -11.21
CA ARG A 74 -2.90 7.79 -10.65
C ARG A 74 -3.78 7.11 -11.68
N ALA A 75 -3.25 6.11 -12.37
CA ALA A 75 -4.05 5.30 -13.28
C ALA A 75 -5.33 5.00 -12.50
N PRO A 76 -6.51 5.40 -13.02
CA PRO A 76 -7.74 5.22 -12.28
C PRO A 76 -7.71 3.81 -11.75
N ARG A 77 -7.71 3.66 -10.42
CA ARG A 77 -8.00 2.35 -9.84
C ARG A 77 -9.26 1.96 -10.58
N PRO A 78 -9.28 0.85 -11.36
CA PRO A 78 -10.46 0.51 -12.12
C PRO A 78 -11.59 0.63 -11.13
N ALA A 79 -12.48 1.60 -11.40
CA ALA A 79 -13.66 1.74 -10.57
C ALA A 79 -14.22 0.31 -10.51
N PRO A 80 -14.55 -0.24 -9.33
CA PRO A 80 -15.36 -1.43 -9.35
C PRO A 80 -16.50 -1.06 -10.28
N ALA A 81 -16.57 -1.73 -11.44
CA ALA A 81 -17.66 -1.50 -12.35
C ALA A 81 -18.86 -1.61 -11.44
N SER A 82 -19.65 -0.53 -11.34
CA SER A 82 -20.92 -0.62 -10.65
C SER A 82 -21.64 -1.69 -11.44
N ALA A 83 -21.57 -2.92 -10.94
CA ALA A 83 -22.31 -4.02 -11.49
C ALA A 83 -23.74 -3.46 -11.53
N PRO A 84 -24.43 -3.57 -12.67
CA PRO A 84 -25.84 -3.21 -12.70
C PRO A 84 -26.48 -3.84 -11.46
N PRO A 85 -27.36 -3.10 -10.74
CA PRO A 85 -27.99 -3.65 -9.54
C PRO A 85 -28.46 -5.06 -9.91
N PRO A 86 -28.08 -6.10 -9.14
CA PRO A 86 -28.26 -7.48 -9.56
C PRO A 86 -29.70 -7.67 -10.00
N SER A 87 -29.87 -7.77 -11.32
CA SER A 87 -31.17 -7.71 -11.93
C SER A 87 -31.70 -9.13 -11.89
N SER A 88 -32.62 -9.37 -10.97
CA SER A 88 -33.37 -10.62 -10.76
C SER A 88 -34.33 -10.91 -11.92
N VAL A 89 -33.92 -10.73 -13.18
CA VAL A 89 -34.78 -10.97 -14.34
C VAL A 89 -34.79 -12.47 -14.60
N GLY A 90 -35.56 -13.19 -13.80
CA GLY A 90 -35.75 -14.63 -13.90
C GLY A 90 -36.45 -15.20 -12.66
N PRO A 91 -37.15 -16.35 -12.80
CA PRO A 91 -37.75 -17.01 -11.66
C PRO A 91 -36.68 -17.45 -10.65
N PRO A 92 -36.98 -17.45 -9.34
CA PRO A 92 -36.04 -17.92 -8.33
C PRO A 92 -35.64 -19.38 -8.60
N LEU A 93 -34.39 -19.71 -8.28
CA LEU A 93 -33.79 -21.01 -8.50
C LEU A 93 -33.60 -21.77 -7.18
N ARG A 94 -33.57 -23.09 -7.25
CA ARG A 94 -33.17 -23.97 -6.15
C ARG A 94 -32.19 -25.02 -6.65
N VAL A 95 -31.34 -25.49 -5.75
CA VAL A 95 -30.54 -26.71 -5.97
C VAL A 95 -31.42 -27.91 -5.58
N PRO A 96 -31.50 -28.98 -6.40
CA PRO A 96 -32.21 -30.21 -6.03
C PRO A 96 -31.77 -30.75 -4.66
N GLY A 97 -32.73 -30.99 -3.76
CA GLY A 97 -32.47 -31.41 -2.38
C GLY A 97 -32.11 -30.28 -1.40
N GLY A 98 -31.99 -29.04 -1.87
CA GLY A 98 -31.82 -27.86 -1.02
C GLY A 98 -33.14 -27.33 -0.46
N THR A 99 -33.05 -26.61 0.66
CA THR A 99 -34.21 -26.00 1.35
C THR A 99 -34.35 -24.50 1.08
N LEU A 100 -33.50 -23.92 0.23
CA LEU A 100 -33.40 -22.48 0.02
C LEU A 100 -33.78 -22.09 -1.41
N ALA A 101 -34.50 -20.97 -1.53
CA ALA A 101 -34.70 -20.25 -2.78
C ALA A 101 -33.56 -19.25 -2.99
N HIS A 102 -33.01 -19.21 -4.21
CA HIS A 102 -31.92 -18.34 -4.61
C HIS A 102 -32.35 -17.38 -5.73
N ARG A 103 -31.78 -16.17 -5.72
CA ARG A 103 -31.90 -15.25 -6.85
C ARG A 103 -31.16 -15.84 -8.07
N PRO A 104 -31.59 -15.60 -9.33
CA PRO A 104 -30.96 -16.20 -10.51
C PRO A 104 -29.46 -15.94 -10.65
N ASP A 105 -28.98 -14.82 -10.13
CA ASP A 105 -27.59 -14.37 -10.13
C ASP A 105 -26.83 -14.74 -8.84
N CYS A 106 -27.42 -15.51 -7.93
CA CYS A 106 -26.77 -15.89 -6.68
C CYS A 106 -25.52 -16.75 -6.97
N PRO A 107 -24.34 -16.41 -6.43
CA PRO A 107 -23.10 -17.14 -6.72
C PRO A 107 -23.16 -18.61 -6.29
N LEU A 108 -24.04 -18.95 -5.33
CA LEU A 108 -24.24 -20.33 -4.88
C LEU A 108 -24.98 -21.21 -5.92
N VAL A 109 -25.82 -20.62 -6.78
CA VAL A 109 -26.47 -21.34 -7.89
C VAL A 109 -25.76 -21.14 -9.22
N ALA A 110 -25.02 -20.04 -9.41
CA ALA A 110 -24.25 -19.78 -10.63
C ALA A 110 -23.21 -20.89 -10.92
N ALA A 111 -22.69 -21.53 -9.88
CA ALA A 111 -21.75 -22.66 -9.98
C ALA A 111 -22.42 -24.05 -9.93
N ARG A 112 -23.75 -24.14 -10.08
CA ARG A 112 -24.54 -25.37 -9.94
C ARG A 112 -25.35 -25.63 -11.22
N PRO A 113 -24.85 -26.43 -12.18
CA PRO A 113 -25.58 -26.74 -13.41
C PRO A 113 -26.91 -27.46 -13.19
N GLU A 114 -27.09 -28.10 -12.03
CA GLU A 114 -28.33 -28.76 -11.61
C GLU A 114 -29.39 -27.81 -11.04
N ALA A 115 -29.11 -26.50 -10.93
CA ALA A 115 -30.07 -25.54 -10.42
C ALA A 115 -31.31 -25.45 -11.33
N VAL A 116 -32.50 -25.53 -10.72
CA VAL A 116 -33.80 -25.50 -11.41
C VAL A 116 -34.72 -24.42 -10.82
N PRO A 117 -35.73 -23.94 -11.56
CA PRO A 117 -36.73 -23.04 -11.00
C PRO A 117 -37.43 -23.61 -9.75
N VAL A 118 -37.76 -22.75 -8.79
CA VAL A 118 -38.46 -23.13 -7.54
C VAL A 118 -39.87 -23.67 -7.83
N GLY A 119 -40.60 -23.06 -8.76
CA GLY A 119 -42.01 -23.37 -9.01
C GLY A 119 -42.89 -23.00 -7.81
N ASP A 120 -43.83 -23.88 -7.45
CA ASP A 120 -44.78 -23.69 -6.33
C ASP A 120 -44.22 -24.16 -4.97
N ALA A 121 -42.94 -24.51 -4.90
CA ALA A 121 -42.33 -24.97 -3.66
C ALA A 121 -42.11 -23.80 -2.68
N GLU A 122 -42.61 -23.95 -1.45
CA GLU A 122 -42.40 -22.98 -0.38
C GLU A 122 -41.02 -23.22 0.26
N LEU A 123 -40.06 -22.36 -0.06
CA LEU A 123 -38.66 -22.44 0.40
C LEU A 123 -38.25 -21.11 1.03
N ASP A 124 -37.41 -21.19 2.06
CA ASP A 124 -36.87 -19.99 2.70
C ASP A 124 -35.92 -19.23 1.76
N PRO A 125 -35.93 -17.89 1.78
CA PRO A 125 -35.02 -17.11 0.96
C PRO A 125 -33.58 -17.33 1.44
N CYS A 126 -32.65 -17.47 0.48
CA CYS A 126 -31.24 -17.59 0.80
C CYS A 126 -30.72 -16.29 1.45
N PRO A 127 -30.06 -16.35 2.63
CA PRO A 127 -29.58 -15.16 3.34
C PRO A 127 -28.50 -14.38 2.58
N VAL A 128 -27.79 -15.03 1.65
CA VAL A 128 -26.80 -14.37 0.76
C VAL A 128 -27.49 -13.49 -0.29
N CYS A 129 -28.77 -13.74 -0.58
CA CYS A 129 -29.54 -13.02 -1.58
C CYS A 129 -30.27 -11.79 -1.02
N GLU A 130 -30.05 -11.44 0.25
CA GLU A 130 -30.67 -10.26 0.85
C GLU A 130 -30.21 -8.95 0.17
N PRO A 131 -31.11 -7.98 -0.04
CA PRO A 131 -32.55 -8.04 0.21
C PRO A 131 -33.29 -8.90 -0.83
N TRP A 132 -34.21 -9.74 -0.35
CA TRP A 132 -35.06 -10.55 -1.24
C TRP A 132 -36.11 -9.65 -1.92
N PRO A 133 -36.32 -9.77 -3.24
CA PRO A 133 -37.40 -9.06 -3.91
C PRO A 133 -38.74 -9.54 -3.34
N ARG A 134 -39.53 -8.60 -2.79
CA ARG A 134 -40.91 -8.87 -2.35
C ARG A 134 -41.83 -9.03 -3.54
#